data_AF-A0A968MUX4-F1
#
_entry.id   AF-A0A968MUX4-F1
#
_cell.length_a   1.000
_cell.length_b   1.000
_cell.length_c   1.000
_cell.angle_alpha   90.00
_cell.angle_beta   90.00
_cell.angle_gamma   90.00
#
_symmetry.space_group_name_H-M   'P 1'
#
loop_
_entity.id
_entity.type
_entity.pdbx_description
1 polymer ?
#
loop_
_entity_poly.entity_id
_entity_poly.type
_entity_poly.pdbx_seq_one_letter_code
_entity_poly.pdbx_strand_id
1 'polypeptide(L)'
;MKQPEPNKLFLLFVSLFIFFTNASGKQVLIMDSTVVHEITVPQSIIEEYRADEDFQYSDIVIAPGFFDRILRWLSEIPGIQYLVGSTPIVIYIILGIAFIVLLFVLLGSKFQGIFIREGNGAGINITESEISEHIQLDKLLDESIKKRNYNLAVRYLYLILLRQLNQKKLIKLPTG
;
A
#
# COMPACT_ATOMS: atom_id res chain seq x y z
N MET A 1 -39.07 32.05 -34.18
CA MET A 1 -37.82 31.29 -33.91
C MET A 1 -36.98 32.11 -32.95
N LYS A 2 -36.85 31.69 -31.69
CA LYS A 2 -36.04 32.38 -30.67
C LYS A 2 -34.94 31.41 -30.26
N GLN A 3 -33.69 31.72 -30.58
CA GLN A 3 -32.54 30.91 -30.19
C GLN A 3 -32.46 30.79 -28.67
N PRO A 4 -32.15 29.60 -28.12
CA PRO A 4 -32.03 29.42 -26.68
C PRO A 4 -30.78 30.13 -26.17
N GLU A 5 -30.98 31.03 -25.20
CA GLU A 5 -29.91 31.73 -24.49
C GLU A 5 -29.00 30.70 -23.78
N PRO A 6 -27.67 30.76 -23.98
CA PRO A 6 -26.78 29.83 -23.31
C PRO A 6 -26.83 30.01 -21.79
N ASN A 7 -26.93 28.89 -21.07
CA ASN A 7 -27.01 28.87 -19.61
C ASN A 7 -25.84 29.63 -18.99
N LYS A 8 -26.11 30.63 -18.14
CA LYS A 8 -25.09 31.45 -17.46
C LYS A 8 -24.08 30.60 -16.68
N LEU A 9 -24.50 29.44 -16.19
CA LEU A 9 -23.65 28.45 -15.52
C LEU A 9 -22.60 27.82 -16.47
N PHE A 10 -22.99 27.58 -17.73
CA PHE A 10 -22.09 27.03 -18.75
C PHE A 10 -21.02 28.06 -19.16
N LEU A 11 -21.39 29.34 -19.29
CA LEU A 11 -20.43 30.42 -19.54
C LEU A 11 -19.45 30.62 -18.37
N LEU A 12 -19.90 30.43 -17.13
CA LEU A 12 -19.03 30.47 -15.94
C LEU A 12 -18.05 29.29 -15.95
N PHE A 13 -18.50 28.10 -16.35
CA PHE A 13 -17.66 26.90 -16.45
C PHE A 13 -16.59 27.01 -17.55
N VAL A 14 -16.93 27.57 -18.72
CA VAL A 14 -15.98 27.79 -19.82
C VAL A 14 -14.94 28.87 -19.47
N SER A 15 -15.35 29.93 -18.78
CA SER A 15 -14.43 30.97 -18.26
C SER A 15 -13.40 30.38 -17.28
N LEU A 16 -13.84 29.50 -16.38
CA LEU A 16 -12.97 28.86 -15.38
C LEU A 16 -11.90 27.96 -16.02
N PHE A 17 -12.18 27.38 -17.19
CA PHE A 17 -11.26 26.46 -17.87
C PHE A 17 -10.10 27.19 -18.60
N ILE A 18 -10.30 28.44 -19.03
CA ILE A 18 -9.30 29.23 -19.76
C ILE A 18 -8.19 29.76 -18.82
N PHE A 19 -8.49 29.92 -17.52
CA PHE A 19 -7.51 30.38 -16.53
C PHE A 19 -6.42 29.34 -16.19
N PHE A 20 -6.64 28.05 -16.48
CA PHE A 20 -5.71 26.97 -16.07
C PHE A 20 -4.58 26.70 -17.06
N THR A 21 -4.57 27.32 -18.25
CA THR A 21 -3.61 26.95 -19.32
C THR A 21 -2.55 28.02 -19.57
N ASN A 22 -1.88 28.56 -18.56
CA ASN A 22 -0.66 29.33 -18.77
C ASN A 22 0.31 29.19 -17.61
N ALA A 23 1.34 28.36 -17.78
CA ALA A 23 2.70 28.61 -17.28
C ALA A 23 3.60 27.39 -17.58
N SER A 24 4.13 27.32 -18.80
CA SER A 24 5.36 26.54 -19.04
C SER A 24 6.51 27.52 -19.17
N GLY A 25 7.13 27.84 -18.04
CA GLY A 25 8.37 28.62 -18.00
C GLY A 25 9.54 27.76 -18.49
N LYS A 26 10.18 28.15 -19.59
CA LYS A 26 11.39 27.48 -20.08
C LYS A 26 12.54 27.79 -19.13
N GLN A 27 12.91 26.82 -18.30
CA GLN A 27 14.07 26.95 -17.42
C GLN A 27 15.36 26.77 -18.24
N VAL A 28 16.24 27.76 -18.20
CA VAL A 28 17.58 27.68 -18.79
C VAL A 28 18.51 27.12 -17.71
N LEU A 29 19.15 25.99 -18.01
CA LEU A 29 20.12 25.36 -17.12
C LEU A 29 21.43 26.16 -17.15
N ILE A 30 21.80 26.74 -16.01
CA ILE A 30 23.12 27.35 -15.81
C ILE A 30 24.03 26.25 -15.28
N MET A 31 25.11 25.93 -16.01
CA MET A 31 26.08 24.94 -15.55
C MET A 31 26.98 25.55 -14.49
N ASP A 32 27.13 24.81 -13.39
CA ASP A 32 28.03 25.12 -12.29
C ASP A 32 29.48 24.96 -12.75
N SER A 33 30.26 26.03 -12.61
CA SER A 33 31.69 26.10 -12.97
C SER A 33 32.62 26.05 -11.75
N THR A 34 32.07 25.70 -10.58
CA THR A 34 32.85 25.71 -9.33
C THR A 34 33.90 24.60 -9.34
N VAL A 35 35.15 24.97 -9.01
CA VAL A 35 36.28 24.04 -8.93
C VAL A 35 36.12 23.17 -7.69
N VAL A 36 36.08 21.86 -7.88
CA VAL A 36 35.92 20.88 -6.80
C VAL A 36 37.25 20.72 -6.06
N HIS A 37 37.25 21.05 -4.77
CA HIS A 37 38.35 20.74 -3.88
C HIS A 37 38.14 19.35 -3.28
N GLU A 38 39.18 18.51 -3.33
CA GLU A 38 39.15 17.20 -2.69
C GLU A 38 39.21 17.38 -1.17
N ILE A 39 38.08 17.15 -0.51
CA ILE A 39 38.00 17.16 0.95
C ILE A 39 38.34 15.75 1.43
N THR A 40 39.53 15.58 2.01
CA THR A 40 39.89 14.33 2.66
C THR A 40 39.39 14.35 4.10
N VAL A 41 38.45 13.47 4.43
CA VAL A 41 37.94 13.32 5.80
C VAL A 41 38.89 12.42 6.59
N PRO A 42 39.42 12.86 7.75
CA PRO A 42 40.28 12.03 8.57
C PRO A 42 39.50 10.85 9.18
N GLN A 43 40.14 9.69 9.25
CA GLN A 43 39.50 8.43 9.66
C GLN A 43 38.94 8.48 11.09
N SER A 44 39.52 9.28 11.97
CA SER A 44 39.04 9.47 13.35
C SER A 44 37.61 10.02 13.41
N ILE A 45 37.25 10.90 12.48
CA ILE A 45 35.90 11.47 12.39
C ILE A 45 34.90 10.39 11.94
N ILE A 46 35.31 9.52 11.02
CA ILE A 46 34.46 8.42 10.54
C ILE A 46 34.16 7.43 11.67
N GLU A 47 35.15 7.13 12.52
CA GLU A 47 35.01 6.23 13.66
C GLU A 47 34.10 6.82 14.76
N GLU A 48 34.19 8.14 14.99
CA GLU A 48 33.29 8.87 15.90
C GLU A 48 31.83 8.78 15.46
N TYR A 49 31.52 9.11 14.20
CA TYR A 49 30.15 9.03 13.67
C TYR A 49 29.63 7.60 13.54
N ARG A 50 30.51 6.59 13.36
CA ARG A 50 30.10 5.19 13.30
C ARG A 50 29.73 4.62 14.67
N ALA A 51 30.22 5.21 15.76
CA ALA A 51 29.89 4.82 17.13
C ALA A 51 28.62 5.50 17.67
N ASP A 52 28.15 6.56 17.00
CA ASP A 52 26.95 7.30 17.37
C ASP A 52 25.67 6.48 17.09
N GLU A 53 24.74 6.50 18.03
CA GLU A 53 23.46 5.79 17.98
C GLU A 53 22.54 6.39 16.90
N ASP A 54 22.57 7.72 16.71
CA ASP A 54 21.75 8.44 15.72
C ASP A 54 22.14 8.09 14.27
N PHE A 55 23.36 7.58 14.07
CA PHE A 55 23.91 7.18 12.78
C PHE A 55 23.98 5.66 12.59
N GLN A 56 23.38 4.89 13.51
CA GLN A 56 23.12 3.46 13.30
C GLN A 56 21.96 3.28 12.33
N TYR A 57 22.25 3.31 11.03
CA TYR A 57 21.31 2.88 9.98
C TYR A 57 21.12 1.36 10.03
N SER A 58 20.59 0.85 11.14
CA SER A 58 19.87 -0.42 11.10
C SER A 58 18.57 -0.12 10.36
N ASP A 59 18.27 -0.89 9.31
CA ASP A 59 17.04 -0.76 8.53
C ASP A 59 15.81 -1.21 9.34
N ILE A 60 15.54 -0.57 10.48
CA ILE A 60 14.24 -0.61 11.11
C ILE A 60 13.33 0.35 10.35
N VAL A 61 12.99 -0.05 9.13
CA VAL A 61 11.81 0.49 8.45
C VAL A 61 10.63 0.09 9.33
N ILE A 62 10.16 1.01 10.18
CA ILE A 62 8.92 0.83 10.92
C ILE A 62 7.84 0.69 9.85
N ALA A 63 7.47 -0.55 9.55
CA ALA A 63 6.43 -0.81 8.58
C ALA A 63 5.17 -0.09 9.07
N PRO A 64 4.51 0.72 8.20
CA PRO A 64 3.35 1.50 8.63
C PRO A 64 2.34 0.55 9.26
N GLY A 65 1.88 0.93 10.45
CA GLY A 65 0.92 0.16 11.21
C GLY A 65 -0.36 -0.04 10.41
N PHE A 66 -1.16 -1.03 10.81
CA PHE A 66 -2.44 -1.28 10.16
C PHE A 66 -3.33 -0.02 10.11
N PHE A 67 -3.34 0.76 11.19
CA PHE A 67 -4.09 2.02 11.27
C PHE A 67 -3.51 3.12 10.37
N ASP A 68 -2.19 3.22 10.22
CA ASP A 68 -1.55 4.21 9.34
C ASP A 68 -1.93 3.96 7.87
N ARG A 69 -2.09 2.70 7.48
CA ARG A 69 -2.54 2.33 6.13
C ARG A 69 -4.00 2.73 5.90
N ILE A 70 -4.85 2.56 6.91
CA ILE A 70 -6.27 2.94 6.84
C ILE A 70 -6.42 4.46 6.78
N LEU A 71 -5.73 5.20 7.64
CA LEU A 71 -5.80 6.66 7.67
C LEU A 71 -5.27 7.27 6.37
N ARG A 72 -4.20 6.70 5.81
CA ARG A 72 -3.67 7.10 4.50
C ARG A 72 -4.69 6.87 3.39
N TRP A 73 -5.27 5.66 3.31
CA TRP A 73 -6.32 5.37 2.34
C TRP A 73 -7.53 6.31 2.49
N LEU A 74 -7.92 6.62 3.73
CA LEU A 74 -9.02 7.54 4.01
C LEU A 74 -8.67 8.95 3.51
N SER A 75 -7.43 9.42 3.72
CA SER A 75 -7.00 10.74 3.25
C SER A 75 -7.00 10.89 1.72
N GLU A 76 -6.93 9.78 0.97
CA GLU A 76 -6.98 9.76 -0.49
C GLU A 76 -8.42 9.86 -1.04
N ILE A 77 -9.44 9.74 -0.18
CA ILE A 77 -10.84 9.84 -0.63
C ILE A 77 -11.18 11.30 -0.96
N PRO A 78 -11.53 11.61 -2.23
CA PRO A 78 -11.89 12.96 -2.62
C PRO A 78 -13.14 13.39 -1.86
N GLY A 79 -13.05 14.50 -1.13
CA GLY A 79 -14.16 15.05 -0.36
C GLY A 79 -13.94 15.09 1.15
N ILE A 80 -13.03 14.27 1.69
CA ILE A 80 -12.81 14.15 3.14
C ILE A 80 -12.21 15.44 3.74
N GLN A 81 -11.38 16.15 2.98
CA GLN A 81 -10.86 17.47 3.37
C GLN A 81 -11.96 18.53 3.62
N TYR A 82 -13.15 18.39 3.02
CA TYR A 82 -14.28 19.30 3.27
C TYR A 82 -15.09 18.94 4.52
N LEU A 83 -14.90 17.74 5.08
CA LEU A 83 -15.60 17.29 6.28
C LEU A 83 -15.05 17.95 7.54
N VAL A 84 -13.74 18.25 7.56
CA VAL A 84 -13.02 18.87 8.68
C VAL A 84 -13.54 20.29 8.99
N GLY A 85 -14.18 20.96 8.01
CA GLY A 85 -14.80 22.28 8.18
C GLY A 85 -16.34 22.28 8.16
N SER A 86 -17.00 21.11 8.17
CA SER A 86 -18.45 21.00 8.01
C SER A 86 -19.21 21.05 9.35
N THR A 87 -20.47 21.48 9.32
CA THR A 87 -21.38 21.50 10.47
C THR A 87 -21.45 20.10 11.11
N PRO A 88 -21.43 19.96 12.45
CA PRO A 88 -21.38 18.66 13.13
C PRO A 88 -22.47 17.67 12.68
N ILE A 89 -23.61 18.18 12.21
CA ILE A 89 -24.72 17.38 11.69
C ILE A 89 -24.32 16.49 10.49
N VAL A 90 -23.43 16.96 9.62
CA VAL A 90 -22.98 16.22 8.42
C VAL A 90 -22.10 15.04 8.84
N ILE A 91 -21.25 15.25 9.85
CA ILE A 91 -20.41 14.20 10.44
C ILE A 91 -21.28 13.11 11.07
N TYR A 92 -22.34 13.47 11.80
CA TYR A 92 -23.26 12.49 12.39
C TYR A 92 -24.04 11.68 11.35
N ILE A 93 -24.44 12.29 10.23
CA ILE A 93 -25.11 11.57 9.14
C ILE A 93 -24.17 10.55 8.50
N ILE A 94 -22.92 10.93 8.23
CA ILE A 94 -21.90 10.05 7.66
C ILE A 94 -21.58 8.91 8.61
N LEU A 95 -21.44 9.20 9.91
CA LEU A 95 -21.19 8.19 10.93
C LEU A 95 -22.37 7.21 11.05
N GLY A 96 -23.61 7.72 10.95
CA GLY A 96 -24.82 6.89 10.92
C GLY A 96 -24.87 5.97 9.70
N ILE A 97 -24.52 6.46 8.51
CA ILE A 97 -24.43 5.65 7.29
C ILE A 97 -23.34 4.59 7.42
N ALA A 98 -22.15 4.95 7.91
CA ALA A 98 -21.06 4.01 8.15
C ALA A 98 -21.48 2.91 9.14
N PHE A 99 -22.23 3.25 10.18
CA PHE A 99 -22.76 2.30 11.16
C PHE A 99 -23.78 1.34 10.54
N ILE A 100 -24.70 1.84 9.70
CA ILE A 100 -25.67 1.00 8.99
C ILE A 100 -24.97 0.04 8.03
N VAL A 101 -23.97 0.52 7.29
CA VAL A 101 -23.14 -0.32 6.40
C VAL A 101 -22.40 -1.39 7.19
N LEU A 102 -21.82 -1.03 8.34
CA LEU A 102 -21.15 -1.98 9.24
C LEU A 102 -22.12 -3.08 9.71
N LEU A 103 -23.34 -2.73 10.11
CA LEU A 103 -24.36 -3.69 10.49
C LEU A 103 -24.74 -4.60 9.31
N PHE A 104 -24.92 -4.06 8.11
CA PHE A 104 -25.21 -4.85 6.92
C PHE A 104 -24.09 -5.81 6.55
N VAL A 105 -22.83 -5.39 6.70
CA VAL A 105 -21.66 -6.26 6.49
C VAL A 105 -21.58 -7.34 7.58
N LEU A 106 -21.86 -7.01 8.84
CA LEU A 106 -21.92 -7.97 9.94
C LEU A 106 -23.02 -9.03 9.74
N LEU A 107 -24.21 -8.63 9.31
CA LEU A 107 -25.33 -9.56 9.12
C LEU A 107 -25.22 -10.34 7.80
N GLY A 108 -24.62 -9.76 6.77
CA GLY A 108 -24.49 -10.35 5.44
C GLY A 108 -23.23 -11.20 5.22
N SER A 109 -22.17 -11.01 6.02
CA SER A 109 -20.93 -11.77 5.88
C SER A 109 -20.95 -13.03 6.76
N LYS A 110 -20.84 -14.19 6.13
CA LYS A 110 -20.43 -15.41 6.82
C LYS A 110 -19.01 -15.18 7.32
N PHE A 111 -18.85 -14.94 8.62
CA PHE A 111 -17.59 -14.72 9.35
C PHE A 111 -16.66 -15.94 9.29
N GLN A 112 -16.14 -16.29 8.11
CA GLN A 112 -15.20 -17.41 7.96
C GLN A 112 -13.75 -16.96 7.74
N GLY A 113 -13.45 -15.66 7.83
CA GLY A 113 -12.10 -15.15 7.51
C GLY A 113 -11.57 -13.98 8.35
N ILE A 114 -12.31 -13.51 9.37
CA ILE A 114 -11.89 -12.39 10.22
C ILE A 114 -11.42 -12.89 11.60
N PHE A 115 -10.74 -14.04 11.62
CA PHE A 115 -9.97 -14.42 12.80
C PHE A 115 -8.63 -13.70 12.72
N ILE A 116 -8.48 -12.72 13.59
CA ILE A 116 -7.25 -11.99 13.83
C ILE A 116 -6.21 -13.02 14.27
N ARG A 117 -5.20 -13.28 13.43
CA ARG A 117 -3.96 -13.89 13.90
C ARG A 117 -3.17 -12.76 14.54
N GLU A 118 -3.15 -12.74 15.87
CA GLU A 118 -2.31 -11.85 16.67
C GLU A 118 -0.87 -11.98 16.20
N GLY A 119 -0.42 -10.97 15.46
CA GLY A 119 0.99 -10.78 15.13
C GLY A 119 1.63 -10.05 16.28
N ASN A 120 2.05 -10.80 17.30
CA ASN A 120 3.09 -10.32 18.21
C ASN A 120 4.30 -9.93 17.36
N GLY A 121 4.75 -8.70 17.55
CA GLY A 121 6.05 -8.25 17.04
C GLY A 121 7.17 -9.11 17.62
N ALA A 122 8.22 -9.24 16.83
CA ALA A 122 9.46 -9.96 17.10
C ALA A 122 9.36 -11.49 17.14
N GLY A 123 10.07 -12.12 16.19
CA GLY A 123 10.34 -13.56 16.18
C GLY A 123 9.26 -14.36 15.47
N ILE A 124 9.33 -14.41 14.15
CA ILE A 124 8.64 -15.43 13.36
C ILE A 124 9.34 -16.77 13.64
N ASN A 125 9.10 -17.36 14.81
CA ASN A 125 9.22 -18.81 14.98
C ASN A 125 7.84 -19.39 14.63
N ILE A 126 7.48 -19.28 13.36
CA ILE A 126 6.50 -20.20 12.80
C ILE A 126 7.28 -21.50 12.74
N THR A 127 6.95 -22.45 13.61
CA THR A 127 7.35 -23.83 13.42
C THR A 127 6.76 -24.27 12.08
N GLU A 128 7.52 -24.09 11.00
CA GLU A 128 7.16 -24.43 9.61
C GLU A 128 6.95 -25.95 9.43
N SER A 129 7.24 -26.73 10.48
CA SER A 129 7.14 -28.18 10.51
C SER A 129 5.71 -28.73 10.51
N GLU A 130 4.68 -27.96 10.88
CA GLU A 130 3.30 -28.48 10.92
C GLU A 130 2.48 -28.20 9.65
N ILE A 131 2.91 -27.23 8.84
CA ILE A 131 2.18 -26.79 7.64
C ILE A 131 2.55 -27.65 6.41
N SER A 132 3.70 -28.32 6.43
CA SER A 132 4.33 -28.87 5.22
C SER A 132 3.88 -30.28 4.81
N GLU A 133 3.25 -31.07 5.69
CA GLU A 133 2.95 -32.48 5.36
C GLU A 133 1.53 -32.75 4.85
N HIS A 134 0.54 -31.90 5.15
CA HIS A 134 -0.88 -32.22 4.88
C HIS A 134 -1.65 -31.19 4.05
N ILE A 135 -0.98 -30.18 3.49
CA ILE A 135 -1.66 -29.26 2.57
C ILE A 135 -1.81 -29.92 1.20
N GLN A 136 -3.08 -30.14 0.81
CA GLN A 136 -3.45 -30.59 -0.53
C GLN A 136 -3.34 -29.42 -1.52
N LEU A 137 -2.10 -29.07 -1.90
CA LEU A 137 -1.79 -27.96 -2.82
C LEU A 137 -2.58 -28.04 -4.13
N ASP A 138 -2.86 -29.25 -4.62
CA ASP A 138 -3.63 -29.48 -5.84
C ASP A 138 -5.08 -28.99 -5.71
N LYS A 139 -5.71 -29.19 -4.53
CA LYS A 139 -7.06 -28.67 -4.27
C LYS A 139 -7.08 -27.15 -4.19
N LEU A 140 -6.05 -26.55 -3.58
CA LEU A 140 -5.93 -25.10 -3.46
C LEU A 140 -5.71 -24.43 -4.82
N LEU A 141 -4.98 -25.09 -5.72
CA LEU A 141 -4.82 -24.65 -7.11
C LEU A 141 -6.16 -24.63 -7.84
N ASP A 142 -6.90 -25.75 -7.81
CA ASP A 142 -8.22 -25.86 -8.45
C ASP A 142 -9.24 -24.85 -7.90
N GLU A 143 -9.26 -24.66 -6.59
CA GLU A 143 -10.14 -23.68 -5.95
C GLU A 143 -9.79 -22.25 -6.37
N SER A 144 -8.50 -21.93 -6.47
CA SER A 144 -8.01 -20.61 -6.88
C SER A 144 -8.38 -20.31 -8.34
N ILE A 145 -8.29 -21.31 -9.22
CA ILE A 145 -8.71 -21.20 -10.62
C ILE A 145 -10.24 -20.97 -10.70
N LYS A 146 -11.04 -21.76 -9.97
CA LYS A 146 -12.51 -21.58 -9.91
C LYS A 146 -12.92 -20.21 -9.40
N LYS A 147 -12.18 -19.66 -8.43
CA LYS A 147 -12.39 -18.33 -7.85
C LYS A 147 -11.78 -17.19 -8.70
N ARG A 148 -11.19 -17.48 -9.87
CA ARG A 148 -10.45 -16.52 -10.72
C ARG A 148 -9.32 -15.78 -9.99
N ASN A 149 -8.79 -16.36 -8.92
CA ASN A 149 -7.67 -15.80 -8.17
C ASN A 149 -6.35 -16.34 -8.73
N TYR A 150 -5.93 -15.78 -9.86
CA TYR A 150 -4.76 -16.25 -10.60
C TYR A 150 -3.44 -16.01 -9.86
N ASN A 151 -3.36 -14.98 -9.01
CA ASN A 151 -2.17 -14.70 -8.19
C ASN A 151 -1.87 -15.88 -7.25
N LEU A 152 -2.92 -16.38 -6.59
CA LEU A 152 -2.81 -17.51 -5.67
C LEU A 152 -2.57 -18.82 -6.44
N ALA A 153 -3.22 -18.98 -7.60
CA ALA A 153 -3.02 -20.14 -8.47
C ALA A 153 -1.55 -20.26 -8.95
N VAL A 154 -0.94 -19.16 -9.42
CA VAL A 154 0.47 -19.15 -9.85
C VAL A 154 1.40 -19.51 -8.70
N ARG A 155 1.14 -18.97 -7.50
CA ARG A 155 1.92 -19.31 -6.30
C ARG A 155 1.84 -20.80 -5.98
N TYR A 156 0.65 -21.39 -6.00
CA TYR A 156 0.49 -22.82 -5.72
C TYR A 156 1.12 -23.70 -6.78
N LEU A 157 0.96 -23.34 -8.06
CA LEU A 157 1.62 -24.05 -9.16
C LEU A 157 3.15 -24.07 -8.99
N TYR A 158 3.74 -22.93 -8.64
CA TYR A 158 5.17 -22.82 -8.38
C TYR A 158 5.62 -23.75 -7.23
N LEU A 159 4.88 -23.77 -6.12
CA LEU A 159 5.19 -24.65 -4.98
C LEU A 159 5.06 -26.14 -5.33
N ILE A 160 4.07 -26.51 -6.14
CA ILE A 160 3.91 -27.89 -6.65
C ILE A 160 5.12 -28.29 -7.48
N LEU A 161 5.59 -27.42 -8.38
CA LEU A 161 6.78 -27.68 -9.20
C LEU A 161 8.03 -27.85 -8.35
N LEU A 162 8.28 -26.95 -7.38
CA LEU A 162 9.40 -27.07 -6.45
C LEU A 162 9.39 -28.41 -5.70
N ARG A 163 8.21 -28.83 -5.21
CA ARG A 163 8.06 -30.11 -4.53
C ARG A 163 8.38 -31.29 -5.45
N GLN A 164 7.88 -31.27 -6.70
CA GLN A 164 8.16 -32.31 -7.68
C GLN A 164 9.66 -32.38 -8.03
N LEU A 165 10.32 -31.23 -8.21
CA LEU A 165 11.75 -31.17 -8.48
C LEU A 165 12.57 -31.70 -7.30
N ASN A 166 12.16 -31.39 -6.07
CA ASN A 166 12.80 -31.91 -4.86
C ASN A 166 12.59 -33.43 -4.69
N GLN A 167 11.39 -33.94 -4.98
CA GLN A 167 11.10 -35.39 -4.98
C GLN A 167 11.94 -36.13 -6.02
N LYS A 168 12.16 -35.53 -7.19
CA LYS A 168 13.06 -36.05 -8.24
C LYS A 168 14.55 -35.86 -7.91
N LYS A 169 14.88 -35.30 -6.74
CA LYS A 169 16.24 -34.99 -6.29
C LYS A 169 17.03 -34.09 -7.27
N LEU A 170 16.32 -33.30 -8.08
CA LEU A 170 16.93 -32.35 -9.02
C LEU A 170 17.36 -31.07 -8.30
N ILE A 171 16.68 -30.73 -7.22
CA ILE A 171 17.01 -29.63 -6.31
C ILE A 171 16.92 -30.13 -4.87
N LYS A 172 17.62 -29.46 -3.96
CA LYS A 172 17.47 -29.66 -2.51
C LYS A 172 16.84 -28.39 -1.94
N LEU A 173 15.61 -28.49 -1.45
CA LEU A 173 14.97 -27.39 -0.75
C LEU A 173 15.62 -27.23 0.64
N PRO A 174 15.95 -26.02 1.09
CA PRO A 174 16.36 -25.77 2.46
C PRO A 174 15.16 -26.06 3.36
N THR A 175 15.23 -27.18 4.06
CA THR A 175 14.33 -27.50 5.17
C THR A 175 14.88 -26.80 6.40
N GLY A 176 14.14 -25.83 6.94
CA GLY A 176 14.44 -25.20 8.23
C GLY A 176 14.33 -26.17 9.39
#